data_AF-A0A7K0J3M3-F1
#
_entry.id   AF-A0A7K0J3M3-F1
#
_cell.length_a   1.000
_cell.length_b   1.000
_cell.length_c   1.000
_cell.angle_alpha   90.00
_cell.angle_beta   90.00
_cell.angle_gamma   90.00
#
_symmetry.space_group_name_H-M   'P 1'
#
loop_
_entity.id
_entity.type
_entity.pdbx_description
1 polymer ?
#
loop_
_entity_poly.entity_id
_entity_poly.type
_entity_poly.pdbx_seq_one_letter_code
_entity_poly.pdbx_strand_id
1 'polypeptide(L)'
;MTDGIDWQPGVVFTHTLSLTLDDKAQETLQGIRSRLMAAGVPVLHQPAHITIAAVSTMEGVDSHLVDAGWPAKILLTTSCRLPNSDGVVALCPHNPTPNDPVTISDATQGGGAELCTATAPAGNFRASQCLPESLQRPHELLHRRLAAAGVIAFNYYGPRWWNPHVTMGYQVLPELQGRAVRILAGVVPLDVGVAGVSVWRVGDGYTYRLFP
;
A
#
# COMPACT_ATOMS: atom_id res chain seq x y z
N MET A 1 -1.16 -26.02 9.98
CA MET A 1 -2.13 -25.24 9.19
C MET A 1 -1.36 -24.12 8.55
N THR A 2 -1.33 -24.08 7.23
CA THR A 2 -0.66 -23.04 6.45
C THR A 2 -1.49 -21.76 6.56
N ASP A 3 -1.06 -20.86 7.46
CA ASP A 3 -1.55 -19.49 7.67
C ASP A 3 -1.22 -18.61 6.44
N GLY A 4 -1.62 -19.05 5.24
CA GLY A 4 -1.49 -18.26 4.02
C GLY A 4 -2.47 -17.09 4.00
N ILE A 5 -2.28 -16.18 3.06
CA ILE A 5 -3.38 -15.32 2.59
C ILE A 5 -4.39 -16.28 1.98
N ASP A 6 -5.35 -16.74 2.77
CA ASP A 6 -6.50 -17.48 2.24
C ASP A 6 -7.26 -16.50 1.37
N TRP A 7 -7.11 -16.66 0.05
CA TRP A 7 -8.08 -16.15 -0.90
C TRP A 7 -9.47 -16.51 -0.38
N GLN A 8 -10.41 -15.58 -0.40
CA GLN A 8 -11.77 -15.78 0.14
C GLN A 8 -12.70 -16.21 -1.00
N PRO A 9 -12.73 -17.49 -1.42
CA PRO A 9 -13.59 -17.92 -2.50
C PRO A 9 -15.06 -17.69 -2.14
N GLY A 10 -15.85 -17.20 -3.09
CA GLY A 10 -17.28 -16.97 -2.92
C GLY A 10 -17.68 -15.59 -2.40
N VAL A 11 -16.71 -14.70 -2.10
CA VAL A 11 -16.99 -13.29 -1.78
C VAL A 11 -16.73 -12.42 -3.00
N VAL A 12 -17.74 -11.66 -3.41
CA VAL A 12 -17.57 -10.61 -4.43
C VAL A 12 -17.25 -9.31 -3.72
N PHE A 13 -16.02 -8.81 -3.89
CA PHE A 13 -15.66 -7.48 -3.43
C PHE A 13 -16.15 -6.45 -4.45
N THR A 14 -17.02 -5.55 -4.01
CA THR A 14 -17.71 -4.59 -4.86
C THR A 14 -17.16 -3.18 -4.72
N HIS A 15 -16.42 -2.90 -3.66
CA HIS A 15 -15.83 -1.58 -3.42
C HIS A 15 -14.39 -1.68 -2.93
N THR A 16 -13.59 -0.66 -3.25
CA THR A 16 -12.25 -0.44 -2.69
C THR A 16 -12.22 0.90 -1.98
N LEU A 17 -11.66 0.91 -0.78
CA LEU A 17 -11.42 2.11 0.00
C LEU A 17 -9.94 2.46 -0.07
N SER A 18 -9.65 3.74 -0.28
CA SER A 18 -8.28 4.23 -0.44
C SER A 18 -8.09 5.57 0.27
N LEU A 19 -6.90 5.78 0.84
CA LEU A 19 -6.43 7.11 1.18
C LEU A 19 -6.04 7.83 -0.10
N THR A 20 -6.78 8.89 -0.41
CA THR A 20 -6.47 9.80 -1.50
C THR A 20 -5.43 10.81 -1.05
N LEU A 21 -4.44 11.06 -1.90
CA LEU A 21 -3.39 12.03 -1.63
C LEU A 21 -3.78 13.42 -2.16
N ASP A 22 -3.30 14.47 -1.50
CA ASP A 22 -3.55 15.86 -1.89
C ASP A 22 -2.93 16.23 -3.26
N ASP A 23 -3.37 17.34 -3.84
CA ASP A 23 -2.98 17.75 -5.19
C ASP A 23 -1.45 17.93 -5.33
N LYS A 24 -0.79 18.42 -4.28
CA LYS A 24 0.66 18.59 -4.24
C LYS A 24 1.38 17.23 -4.28
N ALA A 25 0.89 16.25 -3.54
CA ALA A 25 1.40 14.88 -3.59
C ALA A 25 1.13 14.25 -4.96
N GLN A 26 -0.05 14.44 -5.55
CA GLN A 26 -0.36 13.95 -6.89
C GLN A 26 0.62 14.49 -7.93
N GLU A 27 0.87 15.81 -7.94
CA GLU A 27 1.81 16.45 -8.86
C GLU A 27 3.23 15.88 -8.71
N THR A 28 3.70 15.79 -7.46
CA THR A 28 5.03 15.25 -7.13
C THR A 28 5.18 13.80 -7.62
N LEU A 29 4.20 12.95 -7.32
CA LEU A 29 4.20 11.54 -7.70
C LEU A 29 4.06 11.36 -9.20
N GLN A 30 3.33 12.24 -9.89
CA GLN A 30 3.25 12.23 -11.34
C GLN A 30 4.58 12.59 -12.00
N GLY A 31 5.34 13.54 -11.43
CA GLY A 31 6.72 13.82 -11.83
C GLY A 31 7.63 12.58 -11.68
N ILE A 32 7.49 11.84 -10.58
CA ILE A 32 8.24 10.60 -10.35
C ILE A 32 7.84 9.50 -11.34
N ARG A 33 6.54 9.33 -11.63
CA ARG A 33 6.05 8.40 -12.65
C ARG A 33 6.58 8.76 -14.05
N SER A 34 6.71 10.05 -14.36
CA SER A 34 7.29 10.49 -15.64
C SER A 34 8.75 10.05 -15.78
N ARG A 35 9.53 10.09 -14.70
CA ARG A 35 10.91 9.55 -14.67
C ARG A 35 10.94 8.02 -14.86
N LEU A 36 9.99 7.29 -14.27
CA LEU A 36 9.85 5.84 -14.47
C LEU A 36 9.50 5.51 -15.93
N MET A 37 8.52 6.21 -16.51
CA MET A 37 8.14 6.03 -17.92
C MET A 37 9.30 6.31 -18.87
N ALA A 38 10.05 7.40 -18.65
CA ALA A 38 11.24 7.72 -19.43
C ALA A 38 12.33 6.63 -19.34
N ALA A 39 12.34 5.85 -18.25
CA ALA A 39 13.24 4.72 -18.04
C ALA A 39 12.70 3.39 -18.61
N GLY A 40 11.54 3.40 -19.27
CA GLY A 40 10.87 2.24 -19.85
C GLY A 40 10.01 1.43 -18.86
N VAL A 41 9.79 1.93 -17.64
CA VAL A 41 9.01 1.24 -16.62
C VAL A 41 7.52 1.54 -16.80
N PRO A 42 6.64 0.53 -16.91
CA PRO A 42 5.20 0.75 -16.98
C PRO A 42 4.68 1.33 -15.65
N VAL A 43 3.82 2.33 -15.73
CA VAL A 43 3.22 3.01 -14.57
C VAL A 43 1.71 2.91 -14.59
N LEU A 44 1.07 3.01 -13.42
CA LEU A 44 -0.39 3.17 -13.35
C LEU A 44 -0.78 4.61 -13.69
N HIS A 45 -1.76 4.76 -14.58
CA HIS A 45 -2.32 6.07 -14.98
C HIS A 45 -3.48 6.55 -14.09
N GLN A 46 -3.71 5.88 -12.96
CA GLN A 46 -4.71 6.30 -11.98
C GLN A 46 -4.10 7.25 -10.94
N PRO A 47 -4.87 8.14 -10.31
CA PRO A 47 -4.40 8.97 -9.20
C PRO A 47 -3.70 8.12 -8.13
N ALA A 48 -2.60 8.64 -7.60
CA ALA A 48 -1.84 7.95 -6.57
C ALA A 48 -2.65 7.87 -5.28
N HIS A 49 -2.65 6.70 -4.64
CA HIS A 49 -3.42 6.43 -3.44
C HIS A 49 -2.77 5.29 -2.65
N ILE A 50 -3.25 5.09 -1.42
CA ILE A 50 -2.93 3.93 -0.60
C ILE A 50 -4.21 3.15 -0.36
N THR A 51 -4.28 1.90 -0.81
CA THR A 51 -5.45 1.04 -0.57
C THR A 51 -5.51 0.63 0.90
N ILE A 52 -6.70 0.79 1.52
CA ILE A 52 -6.94 0.48 2.95
C ILE A 52 -7.94 -0.65 3.16
N ALA A 53 -8.84 -0.90 2.20
CA ALA A 53 -9.73 -2.06 2.24
C ALA A 53 -10.29 -2.38 0.85
N ALA A 54 -10.66 -3.64 0.63
CA ALA A 54 -11.64 -4.03 -0.39
C ALA A 54 -12.78 -4.73 0.32
N VAL A 55 -14.03 -4.39 -0.01
CA VAL A 55 -15.21 -4.78 0.79
C VAL A 55 -16.35 -5.30 -0.07
N SER A 56 -17.19 -6.15 0.53
CA SER A 56 -18.34 -6.78 -0.15
C SER A 56 -19.49 -5.82 -0.45
N THR A 57 -19.64 -4.72 0.30
CA THR A 57 -20.66 -3.69 0.10
C THR A 57 -20.29 -2.40 0.84
N MET A 58 -20.90 -1.28 0.45
CA MET A 58 -20.87 0.00 1.17
C MET A 58 -22.28 0.52 1.51
N GLU A 59 -23.32 -0.27 1.24
CA GLU A 59 -24.71 0.09 1.52
C GLU A 59 -24.95 0.29 3.03
N GLY A 60 -25.28 1.52 3.45
CA GLY A 60 -25.51 1.86 4.85
C GLY A 60 -24.25 1.90 5.72
N VAL A 61 -23.05 1.85 5.13
CA VAL A 61 -21.79 1.72 5.86
C VAL A 61 -21.07 3.07 6.04
N ASP A 62 -21.27 4.02 5.13
CA ASP A 62 -20.48 5.26 5.03
C ASP A 62 -20.33 6.01 6.37
N SER A 63 -21.44 6.26 7.08
CA SER A 63 -21.44 6.99 8.35
C SER A 63 -20.69 6.28 9.48
N HIS A 64 -20.46 4.97 9.36
CA HIS A 64 -19.66 4.23 10.33
C HIS A 64 -18.16 4.41 10.10
N LEU A 65 -17.72 4.80 8.90
CA LEU A 65 -16.30 4.80 8.53
C LEU A 65 -15.64 6.18 8.60
N VAL A 66 -16.44 7.24 8.83
CA VAL A 66 -15.94 8.61 9.01
C VAL A 66 -15.04 8.72 10.24
N ASP A 67 -14.08 9.65 10.21
CA ASP A 67 -13.23 9.99 11.35
C ASP A 67 -12.49 8.82 12.00
N ALA A 68 -11.94 7.91 11.18
CA ALA A 68 -11.06 6.86 11.69
C ALA A 68 -9.76 7.41 12.31
N GLY A 69 -9.45 8.70 12.10
CA GLY A 69 -8.26 9.36 12.65
C GLY A 69 -7.03 9.26 11.75
N TRP A 70 -7.23 9.24 10.43
CA TRP A 70 -6.13 9.20 9.45
C TRP A 70 -5.23 10.43 9.58
N PRO A 71 -3.90 10.28 9.39
CA PRO A 71 -2.98 11.39 9.51
C PRO A 71 -3.10 12.34 8.31
N ALA A 72 -2.88 13.63 8.52
CA ALA A 72 -2.88 14.63 7.44
C ALA A 72 -1.70 14.46 6.47
N LYS A 73 -0.63 13.79 6.90
CA LYS A 73 0.57 13.51 6.10
C LYS A 73 1.10 12.12 6.40
N ILE A 74 1.71 11.50 5.40
CA ILE A 74 2.37 10.20 5.48
C ILE A 74 3.79 10.37 4.96
N LEU A 75 4.76 9.92 5.74
CA LEU A 75 6.16 9.87 5.33
C LEU A 75 6.41 8.55 4.59
N LEU A 76 6.76 8.62 3.31
CA LEU A 76 7.24 7.49 2.52
C LEU A 76 8.75 7.41 2.69
N THR A 77 9.23 6.34 3.32
CA THR A 77 10.62 6.21 3.78
C THR A 77 11.47 5.35 2.86
N THR A 78 10.85 4.50 2.04
CA THR A 78 11.57 3.51 1.25
C THR A 78 10.85 3.19 -0.05
N SER A 79 11.59 2.61 -0.99
CA SER A 79 11.03 1.97 -2.18
C SER A 79 10.94 0.46 -1.98
N CYS A 80 9.85 -0.14 -2.41
CA CYS A 80 9.55 -1.54 -2.14
C CYS A 80 9.09 -2.27 -3.41
N ARG A 81 9.43 -3.57 -3.49
CA ARG A 81 8.71 -4.53 -4.32
C ARG A 81 7.66 -5.19 -3.45
N LEU A 82 6.46 -5.37 -3.95
CA LEU A 82 5.45 -6.13 -3.22
C LEU A 82 5.58 -7.62 -3.58
N PRO A 83 5.95 -8.50 -2.64
CA PRO A 83 5.94 -9.93 -2.89
C PRO A 83 4.50 -10.37 -3.18
N ASN A 84 4.34 -11.32 -4.11
CA ASN A 84 3.03 -11.84 -4.55
C ASN A 84 2.11 -10.78 -5.19
N SER A 85 2.71 -9.79 -5.88
CA SER A 85 1.99 -8.85 -6.73
C SER A 85 2.49 -8.96 -8.16
N ASP A 86 1.67 -8.58 -9.14
CA ASP A 86 1.98 -8.61 -10.58
C ASP A 86 3.04 -7.56 -10.96
N GLY A 87 4.27 -7.73 -10.47
CA GLY A 87 5.40 -6.82 -10.74
C GLY A 87 5.22 -5.42 -10.17
N VAL A 88 4.61 -5.28 -8.99
CA VAL A 88 4.40 -3.96 -8.38
C VAL A 88 5.69 -3.41 -7.77
N VAL A 89 5.97 -2.15 -8.12
CA VAL A 89 6.98 -1.31 -7.46
C VAL A 89 6.32 -0.09 -6.87
N ALA A 90 6.69 0.24 -5.64
CA ALA A 90 5.96 1.21 -4.85
C ALA A 90 6.87 2.01 -3.91
N LEU A 91 6.31 3.09 -3.37
CA LEU A 91 6.85 3.81 -2.24
C LEU A 91 6.11 3.37 -0.98
N CYS A 92 6.85 3.01 0.07
CA CYS A 92 6.30 2.47 1.32
C CYS A 92 6.64 3.40 2.50
N PRO A 93 5.75 3.54 3.51
CA PRO A 93 6.03 4.31 4.73
C PRO A 93 6.89 3.55 5.74
N HIS A 94 7.12 2.26 5.51
CA HIS A 94 8.04 1.43 6.28
C HIS A 94 8.78 0.46 5.35
N ASN A 95 9.88 -0.11 5.83
CA ASN A 95 10.47 -1.26 5.16
C ASN A 95 9.47 -2.43 5.23
N PRO A 96 9.02 -2.98 4.09
CA PRO A 96 8.24 -4.20 4.12
C PRO A 96 9.13 -5.29 4.73
N THR A 97 8.56 -6.14 5.60
CA THR A 97 9.30 -7.31 6.12
C THR A 97 9.90 -8.09 4.94
N PRO A 98 11.22 -8.37 4.94
CA PRO A 98 11.83 -9.11 3.86
C PRO A 98 11.23 -10.50 3.81
N ASN A 99 10.69 -10.90 2.67
CA ASN A 99 10.69 -12.30 2.27
C ASN A 99 11.68 -12.39 1.11
N ASP A 100 12.75 -13.13 1.38
CA ASP A 100 13.95 -13.40 0.59
C ASP A 100 15.02 -12.28 0.47
N PRO A 101 16.28 -12.56 0.85
CA PRO A 101 17.41 -11.77 0.41
C PRO A 101 17.61 -12.03 -1.09
N VAL A 102 17.19 -11.08 -1.94
CA VAL A 102 17.72 -11.04 -3.30
C VAL A 102 19.14 -10.55 -3.20
N THR A 103 20.10 -11.44 -3.49
CA THR A 103 21.50 -11.11 -3.72
C THR A 103 21.56 -10.04 -4.81
N ILE A 104 21.75 -8.78 -4.41
CA ILE A 104 22.27 -7.77 -5.33
C ILE A 104 23.75 -8.09 -5.42
N SER A 105 24.12 -8.85 -6.45
CA SER A 105 25.52 -8.96 -6.84
C SER A 105 25.96 -7.63 -7.43
N ASP A 106 26.32 -6.70 -6.57
CA ASP A 106 27.31 -5.67 -6.87
C ASP A 106 28.04 -5.33 -5.57
N ALA A 107 29.33 -5.67 -5.55
CA ALA A 107 30.22 -5.48 -4.43
C ALA A 107 30.35 -3.98 -4.11
N THR A 108 29.94 -3.57 -2.91
CA THR A 108 30.73 -2.78 -1.93
C THR A 108 29.85 -2.33 -0.76
N GLN A 109 30.27 -2.70 0.45
CA GLN A 109 29.65 -2.36 1.72
C GLN A 109 29.96 -0.93 2.16
N GLY A 110 29.07 -0.35 2.96
CA GLY A 110 29.48 0.55 4.06
C GLY A 110 28.43 1.58 4.47
N GLY A 111 27.87 1.43 5.68
CA GLY A 111 27.19 2.53 6.40
C GLY A 111 25.93 2.11 7.12
N GLY A 112 26.02 1.96 8.45
CA GLY A 112 24.96 1.45 9.30
C GLY A 112 23.74 2.37 9.44
N ALA A 113 22.57 1.75 9.47
CA ALA A 113 21.34 2.27 10.05
C ALA A 113 20.80 1.21 11.03
N GLU A 114 20.28 1.71 12.16
CA GLU A 114 19.72 0.97 13.29
C GLU A 114 18.81 -0.19 12.83
N LEU A 115 19.23 -1.42 13.12
CA LEU A 115 18.61 -2.63 12.59
C LEU A 115 17.26 -2.91 13.27
N CYS A 116 16.18 -2.85 12.49
CA CYS A 116 15.00 -3.66 12.75
C CYS A 116 15.39 -5.15 12.57
N THR A 117 15.64 -5.86 13.66
CA THR A 117 15.94 -7.30 13.63
C THR A 117 14.68 -8.08 13.30
N ALA A 118 14.57 -8.51 12.04
CA ALA A 118 13.58 -9.49 11.61
C ALA A 118 14.11 -10.91 11.82
N THR A 119 13.60 -11.61 12.84
CA THR A 119 13.76 -13.07 12.96
C THR A 119 12.39 -13.70 12.81
N ALA A 120 11.92 -13.87 11.58
CA ALA A 120 10.77 -14.71 11.27
C ALA A 120 11.17 -15.72 10.19
N PRO A 121 10.85 -17.03 10.37
CA PRO A 121 11.16 -18.04 9.36
C PRO A 121 10.35 -17.79 8.09
N ALA A 122 10.98 -18.11 6.95
CA ALA A 122 10.39 -18.00 5.61
C ALA A 122 9.00 -18.68 5.57
N GLY A 123 7.98 -17.90 5.19
CA GLY A 123 6.63 -18.43 4.95
C GLY A 123 5.48 -17.61 5.54
N ASN A 124 5.72 -16.69 6.48
CA ASN A 124 4.65 -15.93 7.12
C ASN A 124 4.86 -14.42 6.93
N PHE A 125 4.20 -13.82 5.94
CA PHE A 125 4.16 -12.36 5.80
C PHE A 125 3.46 -11.76 7.03
N ARG A 126 4.17 -10.98 7.85
CA ARG A 126 3.55 -10.19 8.93
C ARG A 126 4.02 -8.76 8.80
N ALA A 127 3.25 -7.95 8.06
CA ALA A 127 3.54 -6.53 7.86
C ALA A 127 3.49 -5.71 9.16
N SER A 128 2.89 -6.26 10.23
CA SER A 128 2.58 -5.56 11.46
C SER A 128 3.79 -5.09 12.28
N GLN A 129 5.01 -5.59 12.05
CA GLN A 129 6.13 -5.32 12.96
C GLN A 129 6.81 -3.95 12.76
N CYS A 130 6.50 -3.20 11.69
CA CYS A 130 7.15 -1.90 11.43
C CYS A 130 6.21 -0.79 10.93
N LEU A 131 4.89 -0.98 11.01
CA LEU A 131 3.92 0.01 10.54
C LEU A 131 3.82 1.19 11.53
N PRO A 132 3.87 2.47 11.09
CA PRO A 132 3.66 3.61 11.98
C PRO A 132 2.30 3.56 12.69
N GLU A 133 2.26 3.83 14.00
CA GLU A 133 1.01 3.82 14.78
C GLU A 133 -0.08 4.73 14.19
N SER A 134 0.34 5.85 13.58
CA SER A 134 -0.54 6.82 12.91
C SER A 134 -1.29 6.24 11.72
N LEU A 135 -0.81 5.15 11.13
CA LEU A 135 -1.50 4.38 10.09
C LEU A 135 -2.18 3.14 10.66
N GLN A 136 -1.52 2.45 11.59
CA GLN A 136 -2.02 1.21 12.15
C GLN A 136 -3.35 1.41 12.89
N ARG A 137 -3.43 2.37 13.82
CA ARG A 137 -4.62 2.60 14.65
C ARG A 137 -5.87 2.94 13.84
N PRO A 138 -5.86 3.92 12.91
CA PRO A 138 -7.04 4.22 12.09
C PRO A 138 -7.43 3.05 11.19
N HIS A 139 -6.46 2.28 10.68
CA HIS A 139 -6.74 1.10 9.87
C HIS A 139 -7.42 -0.02 10.67
N GLU A 140 -6.91 -0.35 11.86
CA GLU A 140 -7.54 -1.31 12.76
C GLU A 140 -8.94 -0.87 13.19
N LEU A 141 -9.14 0.43 13.44
CA LEU A 141 -10.45 0.98 13.75
C LEU A 141 -11.41 0.85 12.57
N LEU A 142 -10.99 1.18 11.36
CA LEU A 142 -11.78 1.00 10.13
C LEU A 142 -12.27 -0.45 10.00
N HIS A 143 -11.36 -1.42 10.09
CA HIS A 143 -11.71 -2.84 9.95
C HIS A 143 -12.61 -3.35 11.08
N ARG A 144 -12.44 -2.85 12.32
CA ARG A 144 -13.38 -3.15 13.42
C ARG A 144 -14.79 -2.63 13.12
N ARG A 145 -14.91 -1.43 12.55
CA ARG A 145 -16.22 -0.84 12.21
C ARG A 145 -16.87 -1.53 11.01
N LEU A 146 -16.09 -1.91 10.00
CA LEU A 146 -16.55 -2.76 8.90
C LEU A 146 -17.12 -4.08 9.42
N ALA A 147 -16.38 -4.78 10.29
CA ALA A 147 -16.83 -6.02 10.88
C ALA A 147 -18.10 -5.84 11.74
N ALA A 148 -18.19 -4.76 12.52
CA ALA A 148 -19.37 -4.45 13.32
C ALA A 148 -20.62 -4.15 12.45
N ALA A 149 -20.43 -3.62 11.24
CA ALA A 149 -21.48 -3.42 10.25
C ALA A 149 -21.80 -4.69 9.43
N GLY A 150 -21.18 -5.85 9.74
CA GLY A 150 -21.38 -7.09 8.99
C GLY A 150 -20.75 -7.11 7.61
N VAL A 151 -19.84 -6.18 7.32
CA VAL A 151 -19.16 -6.07 6.01
C VAL A 151 -17.97 -7.01 5.97
N ILE A 152 -17.88 -7.81 4.91
CA ILE A 152 -16.74 -8.68 4.67
C ILE A 152 -15.65 -7.87 3.96
N ALA A 153 -14.49 -7.75 4.59
CA ALA A 153 -13.31 -7.13 4.02
C ALA A 153 -12.33 -8.20 3.48
N PHE A 154 -11.62 -7.87 2.42
CA PHE A 154 -10.61 -8.73 1.82
C PHE A 154 -9.41 -8.86 2.75
N ASN A 155 -9.08 -10.08 3.16
CA ASN A 155 -8.07 -10.39 4.17
C ASN A 155 -6.67 -9.83 3.83
N TYR A 156 -6.33 -9.70 2.54
CA TYR A 156 -5.06 -9.13 2.09
C TYR A 156 -4.86 -7.68 2.59
N TYR A 157 -5.95 -6.91 2.68
CA TYR A 157 -5.94 -5.56 3.26
C TYR A 157 -6.31 -5.56 4.74
N GLY A 158 -6.46 -6.72 5.39
CA GLY A 158 -6.76 -6.81 6.81
C GLY A 158 -5.59 -6.38 7.70
N PRO A 159 -5.82 -5.98 8.96
CA PRO A 159 -4.76 -5.42 9.83
C PRO A 159 -3.51 -6.28 10.01
N ARG A 160 -3.63 -7.61 9.89
CA ARG A 160 -2.50 -8.56 10.00
C ARG A 160 -1.59 -8.55 8.76
N TRP A 161 -2.14 -8.25 7.58
CA TRP A 161 -1.46 -8.40 6.29
C TRP A 161 -1.30 -7.08 5.55
N TRP A 162 -1.83 -5.98 6.07
CA TRP A 162 -1.79 -4.69 5.41
C TRP A 162 -0.37 -4.13 5.33
N ASN A 163 0.09 -3.91 4.10
CA ASN A 163 1.34 -3.25 3.79
C ASN A 163 1.02 -1.98 2.98
N PRO A 164 0.84 -0.81 3.62
CA PRO A 164 0.51 0.41 2.92
C PRO A 164 1.61 0.80 1.94
N HIS A 165 1.21 1.18 0.75
CA HIS A 165 2.13 1.57 -0.30
C HIS A 165 1.43 2.49 -1.30
N VAL A 166 2.21 3.33 -1.96
CA VAL A 166 1.78 4.08 -3.14
C VAL A 166 2.36 3.40 -4.37
N THR A 167 1.50 2.80 -5.17
CA THR A 167 1.93 2.10 -6.39
C THR A 167 2.45 3.09 -7.44
N MET A 168 3.70 2.87 -7.85
CA MET A 168 4.38 3.70 -8.84
C MET A 168 4.53 2.97 -10.18
N GLY A 169 4.65 1.65 -10.16
CA GLY A 169 4.63 0.80 -11.35
C GLY A 169 3.85 -0.50 -11.10
N TYR A 170 3.21 -1.00 -12.16
CA TYR A 170 2.39 -2.21 -12.17
C TYR A 170 2.70 -3.01 -13.43
N GLN A 171 2.72 -4.34 -13.32
CA GLN A 171 3.17 -5.24 -14.39
C GLN A 171 4.59 -4.91 -14.87
N VAL A 172 5.45 -4.47 -13.95
CA VAL A 172 6.85 -4.20 -14.26
C VAL A 172 7.58 -5.53 -14.45
N LEU A 173 8.12 -5.72 -15.65
CA LEU A 173 8.90 -6.90 -16.00
C LEU A 173 10.11 -7.07 -15.04
N PRO A 174 10.47 -8.31 -14.64
CA PRO A 174 11.53 -8.57 -13.65
C PRO A 174 12.84 -7.81 -13.91
N GLU A 175 13.28 -7.72 -15.16
CA GLU A 175 14.48 -7.03 -15.61
C GLU A 175 14.44 -5.51 -15.40
N LEU A 176 13.24 -4.92 -15.30
CA LEU A 176 13.04 -3.49 -15.06
C LEU A 176 12.84 -3.16 -13.58
N GLN A 177 12.45 -4.12 -12.74
CA GLN A 177 12.14 -3.86 -11.33
C GLN A 177 13.34 -3.32 -10.54
N GLY A 178 14.55 -3.83 -10.79
CA GLY A 178 15.77 -3.31 -10.15
C GLY A 178 16.09 -1.86 -10.53
N ARG A 179 15.79 -1.47 -11.77
CA ARG A 179 15.91 -0.08 -12.22
C ARG A 179 14.85 0.81 -11.56
N ALA A 180 13.59 0.36 -11.56
CA ALA A 180 12.48 1.10 -10.98
C ALA A 180 12.70 1.38 -9.48
N VAL A 181 13.09 0.35 -8.72
CA VAL A 181 13.41 0.49 -7.28
C VAL A 181 14.52 1.52 -7.05
N ARG A 182 15.60 1.52 -7.85
CA ARG A 182 16.68 2.54 -7.72
C ARG A 182 16.20 3.96 -8.00
N ILE A 183 15.34 4.14 -9.00
CA ILE A 183 14.75 5.46 -9.30
C ILE A 183 13.92 5.94 -8.10
N LEU A 184 13.10 5.05 -7.53
CA LEU A 184 12.26 5.36 -6.38
C LEU A 184 13.07 5.58 -5.10
N ALA A 185 14.15 4.82 -4.86
CA ALA A 185 15.06 5.04 -3.74
C ALA A 185 15.68 6.44 -3.76
N GLY A 186 15.88 7.02 -4.94
CA GLY A 186 16.41 8.38 -5.11
C GLY A 186 15.41 9.51 -4.85
N VAL A 187 14.17 9.21 -4.45
CA VAL A 187 13.13 10.23 -4.17
C VAL A 187 12.58 10.17 -2.74
N VAL A 188 13.01 9.18 -1.97
CA VAL A 188 12.66 9.04 -0.54
C VAL A 188 13.79 9.62 0.33
N PRO A 189 13.47 10.12 1.54
CA PRO A 189 12.15 10.24 2.14
C PRO A 189 11.25 11.28 1.45
N LEU A 190 9.94 11.00 1.36
CA LEU A 190 8.95 11.87 0.73
C LEU A 190 7.68 11.99 1.59
N ASP A 191 7.33 13.22 1.97
CA ASP A 191 6.04 13.52 2.60
C ASP A 191 4.92 13.64 1.55
N VAL A 192 3.84 12.90 1.76
CA VAL A 192 2.61 13.02 0.96
C VAL A 192 1.44 13.44 1.85
N GLY A 193 0.68 14.45 1.43
CA GLY A 193 -0.51 14.88 2.15
C GLY A 193 -1.69 13.95 1.85
N VAL A 194 -2.58 13.77 2.83
CA VAL A 194 -3.79 12.95 2.72
C VAL A 194 -5.00 13.88 2.61
N ALA A 195 -5.75 13.74 1.52
CA ALA A 195 -6.96 14.52 1.26
C ALA A 195 -8.21 13.90 1.91
N GLY A 196 -8.19 12.59 2.17
CA GLY A 196 -9.28 11.86 2.80
C GLY A 196 -9.43 10.44 2.27
N VAL A 197 -10.53 9.79 2.63
CA VAL A 197 -10.87 8.44 2.17
C VAL A 197 -11.81 8.53 0.96
N SER A 198 -11.46 7.86 -0.13
CA SER A 198 -12.37 7.61 -1.25
C SER A 198 -12.86 6.18 -1.25
N VAL A 199 -14.09 6.01 -1.72
CA VAL A 199 -14.68 4.72 -2.06
C VAL A 199 -14.81 4.65 -3.57
N TRP A 200 -14.30 3.58 -4.14
CA TRP A 200 -14.44 3.26 -5.56
C TRP A 200 -15.31 2.00 -5.71
N ARG A 201 -16.33 2.07 -6.58
CA ARG A 201 -17.19 0.94 -6.91
C ARG A 201 -16.63 0.17 -8.11
N VAL A 202 -16.44 -1.13 -7.90
CA VAL A 202 -15.97 -2.08 -8.92
C VAL A 202 -17.03 -2.22 -10.01
N GLY A 203 -16.59 -2.19 -11.27
CA GLY A 203 -17.43 -2.45 -12.44
C GLY A 203 -17.82 -1.20 -13.20
N ASP A 204 -18.39 -0.19 -12.53
CA ASP A 204 -18.81 1.07 -13.17
C ASP A 204 -17.89 2.25 -12.90
N GLY A 205 -16.95 2.09 -11.97
CA GLY A 205 -15.92 3.08 -11.69
C GLY A 205 -16.40 4.28 -10.87
N TYR A 206 -17.64 4.26 -10.36
CA TYR A 206 -18.15 5.36 -9.54
C TYR A 206 -17.25 5.57 -8.33
N THR A 207 -16.84 6.82 -8.09
CA THR A 207 -15.95 7.19 -7.00
C THR A 207 -16.56 8.33 -6.20
N TYR A 208 -16.53 8.21 -4.87
CA TYR A 208 -16.96 9.26 -3.96
C TYR A 208 -16.02 9.35 -2.76
N ARG A 209 -16.07 10.46 -2.02
CA ARG A 209 -15.32 10.62 -0.77
C ARG A 209 -16.23 10.32 0.42
N LEU A 210 -15.66 9.69 1.43
CA LEU A 210 -16.29 9.69 2.75
C LEU A 210 -16.12 11.09 3.32
N PHE A 211 -17.21 11.84 3.38
CA PHE A 211 -17.27 13.10 4.08
C PHE A 211 -17.61 12.84 5.56
N PRO A 212 -17.05 13.60 6.50
CA PRO A 212 -17.66 13.72 7.82
C PRO A 212 -19.11 14.22 7.72
#